data_AF-A0A4Q2ZRC3-F1
#
_entry.id   AF-A0A4Q2ZRC3-F1
#
_cell.length_a   1.000
_cell.length_b   1.000
_cell.length_c   1.000
_cell.angle_alpha   90.00
_cell.angle_beta   90.00
_cell.angle_gamma   90.00
#
_symmetry.space_group_name_H-M   'P 1'
#
loop_
_entity.id
_entity.type
_entity.pdbx_description
1 polymer ?
#
loop_
_entity_poly.entity_id
_entity_poly.type
_entity_poly.pdbx_seq_one_letter_code
_entity_poly.pdbx_strand_id
1 'polypeptide(L)' 'MPGLEIISTEPATGAVLWRQKIGDADTEVAHARRSWAEWAARPLAYRIEALRRFANVVRQKADAFT' A
#
# COMPACT_ATOMS: atom_id res chain seq x y z
N MET A 1 13.22 22.01 7.23
CA MET A 1 13.78 20.96 8.10
C MET A 1 13.97 19.70 7.27
N PRO A 2 15.16 19.09 7.25
CA PRO A 2 15.40 17.84 6.56
C PRO A 2 14.69 16.73 7.35
N GLY A 3 13.63 16.14 6.78
CA GLY A 3 12.71 15.23 7.47
C GLY A 3 11.27 15.26 6.95
N LEU A 4 11.00 15.96 5.85
CA LEU A 4 9.68 16.02 5.21
C LEU A 4 9.55 15.11 3.99
N GLU A 5 10.61 14.39 3.62
CA GLU A 5 10.66 13.57 2.40
C GLU A 5 11.17 12.17 2.71
N ILE A 6 10.64 11.20 1.97
CA ILE A 6 11.08 9.82 1.92
C ILE A 6 11.86 9.64 0.62
N ILE A 7 13.05 9.06 0.71
CA ILE A 7 13.92 8.80 -0.43
C ILE A 7 14.20 7.30 -0.50
N SER A 8 13.96 6.70 -1.67
CA SER A 8 14.41 5.34 -1.99
C SER A 8 15.67 5.42 -2.82
N THR A 9 16.73 4.78 -2.34
CA THR A 9 18.04 4.75 -3.01
C THR A 9 18.41 3.33 -3.40
N GLU A 10 19.00 3.15 -4.57
CA GLU A 10 19.62 1.90 -4.99
C GLU A 10 20.84 1.60 -4.11
N PRO A 11 20.86 0.47 -3.36
CA PRO A 11 21.94 0.21 -2.39
C PRO A 11 23.33 0.03 -3.01
N ALA A 12 23.41 -0.48 -4.25
CA ALA A 12 24.68 -0.78 -4.90
C ALA A 12 25.41 0.46 -5.44
N THR A 13 24.67 1.48 -5.85
CA THR A 13 25.20 2.65 -6.57
C THR A 13 25.00 3.97 -5.81
N GLY A 14 24.06 3.99 -4.85
CA GLY A 14 23.60 5.20 -4.19
C GLY A 14 22.64 6.06 -5.05
N ALA A 15 22.25 5.60 -6.24
CA ALA A 15 21.33 6.32 -7.11
C ALA A 15 19.96 6.52 -6.43
N VAL A 16 19.35 7.69 -6.59
CA VAL A 16 17.98 7.95 -6.09
C VAL A 16 16.97 7.38 -7.08
N LEU A 17 16.20 6.39 -6.65
CA LEU A 17 15.14 5.76 -7.44
C LEU A 17 13.80 6.48 -7.27
N TRP A 18 13.56 7.04 -6.08
CA TRP A 18 12.30 7.71 -5.77
C TRP A 18 12.51 8.72 -4.65
N ARG A 19 11.75 9.82 -4.71
CA ARG A 19 11.71 10.86 -3.67
C ARG A 19 10.32 11.48 -3.64
N GLN A 20 9.72 11.55 -2.47
CA GLN A 20 8.44 12.24 -2.29
C GLN A 20 8.29 12.76 -0.86
N LYS A 21 7.38 13.71 -0.66
CA LYS A 21 7.01 14.15 0.69
C LYS A 21 6.39 13.03 1.53
N ILE A 22 6.59 13.11 2.83
CA ILE A 22 5.89 12.28 3.82
C ILE A 22 4.38 12.59 3.73
N GLY A 23 3.56 11.53 3.73
CA GLY A 23 2.11 11.65 3.76
C GLY A 23 1.54 11.93 5.15
N ASP A 24 0.22 12.12 5.24
CA ASP A 24 -0.49 12.37 6.50
C ASP A 24 -1.10 11.08 7.06
N ALA A 25 -0.47 10.53 8.10
CA ALA A 25 -0.92 9.30 8.75
C ALA A 25 -2.31 9.44 9.40
N ASP A 26 -2.65 10.62 9.92
CA ASP A 26 -3.94 10.83 10.59
C ASP A 26 -5.08 10.78 9.58
N THR A 27 -4.88 11.39 8.41
CA THR A 27 -5.83 11.31 7.30
C THR A 27 -6.06 9.86 6.87
N GLU A 28 -5.00 9.08 6.64
CA GLU A 28 -5.12 7.68 6.21
C GLU A 28 -5.80 6.79 7.26
N VAL A 29 -5.46 6.96 8.54
CA VAL A 29 -6.10 6.23 9.66
C VAL A 29 -7.58 6.61 9.76
N ALA A 30 -7.93 7.88 9.56
CA ALA A 30 -9.31 8.32 9.56
C ALA A 30 -10.12 7.68 8.40
N HIS A 31 -9.53 7.55 7.21
CA HIS A 31 -10.14 6.81 6.09
C HIS A 31 -10.37 5.33 6.46
N ALA A 32 -9.36 4.66 7.00
CA ALA A 32 -9.48 3.25 7.41
C ALA A 32 -10.59 3.06 8.45
N ARG A 33 -10.66 3.92 9.47
CA ARG A 33 -11.70 3.88 10.51
C ARG A 33 -13.11 4.08 9.95
N ARG A 34 -13.29 5.04 9.04
CA ARG A 34 -14.60 5.30 8.39
C ARG A 34 -15.10 4.10 7.61
N SER A 35 -14.21 3.38 6.92
CA SER A 35 -14.57 2.23 6.09
C SER A 35 -14.67 0.90 6.87
N TRP A 36 -14.14 0.85 8.10
CA TRP A 36 -14.00 -0.40 8.86
C TRP A 36 -15.34 -1.09 9.12
N ALA A 37 -16.37 -0.34 9.54
CA ALA A 37 -17.65 -0.93 9.93
C ALA A 37 -18.33 -1.65 8.75
N GLU A 38 -18.31 -1.03 7.56
CA GLU A 38 -18.85 -1.63 6.34
C GLU A 38 -18.07 -2.89 5.95
N TRP A 39 -16.74 -2.84 6.04
CA TRP A 39 -15.88 -3.99 5.76
C TRP A 39 -16.12 -5.15 6.72
N ALA A 40 -16.24 -4.86 8.02
CA ALA A 40 -16.47 -5.84 9.07
C ALA A 40 -17.84 -6.54 8.93
N ALA A 41 -18.85 -5.82 8.43
CA ALA A 41 -20.17 -6.37 8.17
C ALA A 41 -20.23 -7.30 6.93
N ARG A 42 -19.18 -7.35 6.09
CA ARG A 42 -19.17 -8.23 4.91
C ARG A 42 -19.10 -9.71 5.31
N PRO A 43 -19.84 -10.60 4.62
CA PRO A 43 -19.74 -12.05 4.83
C PRO A 43 -18.30 -12.56 4.65
N LEU A 44 -17.93 -13.64 5.36
CA LEU A 44 -16.60 -14.23 5.25
C LEU A 44 -16.22 -14.58 3.81
N ALA A 45 -17.16 -15.17 3.05
CA ALA A 45 -16.96 -15.51 1.64
C ALA A 45 -16.55 -14.30 0.80
N TYR A 46 -17.17 -13.13 1.01
CA TYR A 46 -16.80 -11.91 0.30
C TYR A 46 -15.35 -11.49 0.58
N ARG A 47 -14.92 -11.57 1.84
CA ARG A 47 -13.54 -11.21 2.23
C ARG A 47 -12.51 -12.18 1.66
N ILE A 48 -12.83 -13.47 1.61
CA ILE A 48 -12.00 -14.49 0.95
C ILE A 48 -11.86 -14.17 -0.55
N GLU A 49 -12.95 -13.85 -1.23
CA GLU A 49 -12.91 -13.51 -2.66
C GLU A 49 -12.17 -12.20 -2.94
N ALA A 50 -12.27 -11.21 -2.06
CA ALA A 50 -11.47 -9.99 -2.16
C ALA A 50 -9.96 -10.30 -2.14
N LEU A 51 -9.50 -11.15 -1.22
CA LEU A 51 -8.09 -11.57 -1.15
C LEU A 51 -7.67 -12.41 -2.36
N ARG A 52 -8.52 -13.34 -2.83
CA ARG A 52 -8.24 -14.13 -4.04
C ARG A 52 -8.05 -13.24 -5.27
N ARG A 53 -8.93 -12.26 -5.47
CA ARG A 53 -8.81 -11.29 -6.57
C ARG A 53 -7.53 -10.49 -6.48
N PHE A 54 -7.17 -9.99 -5.30
CA PHE A 54 -5.90 -9.31 -5.09
C PHE A 54 -4.70 -10.19 -5.46
N ALA A 55 -4.64 -11.42 -4.94
CA ALA A 55 -3.55 -12.35 -5.23
C ALA A 55 -3.45 -12.69 -6.73
N ASN A 56 -4.58 -12.81 -7.43
CA ASN A 56 -4.59 -13.03 -8.87
C ASN A 56 -3.97 -11.85 -9.63
N VAL A 57 -4.28 -10.61 -9.25
CA VAL A 57 -3.67 -9.41 -9.86
C VAL A 57 -2.17 -9.35 -9.60
N VAL A 58 -1.73 -9.65 -8.37
CA VAL A 58 -0.29 -9.69 -8.04
C VAL A 58 0.43 -10.74 -8.89
N ARG A 59 -0.14 -11.95 -9.02
CA ARG A 59 0.43 -13.02 -9.87
C ARG A 59 0.51 -12.63 -11.34
N GLN A 60 -0.49 -11.93 -11.87
CA GLN A 60 -0.47 -11.43 -13.25
C GLN A 60 0.62 -10.38 -13.49
N LYS A 61 1.05 -9.67 -12.43
CA LYS A 61 2.07 -8.61 -12.50
C LYS A 61 3.42 -9.05 -11.90
N ALA A 62 3.65 -10.35 -11.75
CA ALA A 62 4.82 -10.88 -11.05
C ALA A 62 6.15 -10.36 -11.60
N ASP A 63 6.27 -10.21 -12.92
CA ASP A 63 7.48 -9.73 -13.58
C ASP A 63 7.89 -8.31 -13.12
N ALA A 64 6.93 -7.48 -12.68
CA ALA A 64 7.21 -6.14 -12.16
C ALA A 64 7.73 -6.14 -10.70
N PHE A 65 7.71 -7.29 -10.03
CA PHE A 65 8.15 -7.48 -8.64
C PHE A 65 9.41 -8.36 -8.51
N THR A 66 10.01 -8.77 -9.62
CA THR A 66 11.25 -9.56 -9.68
C THR A 66 12.42 -8.66 -10.02
#